data_AF-A0A7K0VJ34-F1
#
_entry.id   AF-A0A7K0VJ34-F1
#
_cell.length_a   1.000
_cell.length_b   1.000
_cell.length_c   1.000
_cell.angle_alpha   90.00
_cell.angle_beta   90.00
_cell.angle_gamma   90.00
#
_symmetry.space_group_name_H-M   'P 1'
#
loop_
_entity.id
_entity.type
_entity.pdbx_description
1 polymer ?
#
loop_
_entity_poly.entity_id
_entity_poly.type
_entity_poly.pdbx_seq_one_letter_code
_entity_poly.pdbx_strand_id
1 'polypeptide(L)'
;EKTEDLDACAKFLVDEFAQHIKAFDSYPGVNLTSGSYALSQVWNGDARQGLIGVKEAGDDIERYVWGVGSPETELWMDNWCVLKGAKNRDSAYDFINFILDPANSVTDLNFHGYNTGIKGVDALAADIDFKDMVFFTDEQVATMKSGDVNSAQETLVKIYSDVKAKAGG
;
A
#
# COMPACT_ATOMS: atom_id res chain seq x y z
N GLU A 1 -17.42 4.22 13.02
CA GLU A 1 -17.05 5.64 13.25
C GLU A 1 -18.28 6.43 13.71
N LYS A 2 -18.09 7.58 14.36
CA LYS A 2 -19.20 8.47 14.72
C LYS A 2 -19.56 9.34 13.53
N THR A 3 -20.84 9.67 13.36
CA THR A 3 -21.33 10.53 12.27
C THR A 3 -20.62 11.89 12.24
N GLU A 4 -20.41 12.51 13.41
CA GLU A 4 -19.73 13.81 13.52
C GLU A 4 -18.29 13.78 12.96
N ASP A 5 -17.57 12.68 13.16
CA ASP A 5 -16.21 12.51 12.65
C ASP A 5 -16.21 12.38 11.10
N LEU A 6 -17.20 11.66 10.55
CA LEU A 6 -17.37 11.51 9.11
C LEU A 6 -17.78 12.81 8.43
N ASP A 7 -18.64 13.60 9.06
CA ASP A 7 -19.06 14.91 8.55
C ASP A 7 -17.88 15.90 8.55
N ALA A 8 -17.06 15.90 9.61
CA ALA A 8 -15.84 16.70 9.67
C ALA A 8 -14.82 16.27 8.61
N CYS A 9 -14.65 14.95 8.41
CA CYS A 9 -13.81 14.37 7.37
C CYS A 9 -14.28 14.81 5.97
N ALA A 10 -15.58 14.70 5.69
CA ALA A 10 -16.17 15.12 4.42
C ALA A 10 -15.90 16.61 4.15
N LYS A 11 -16.14 17.47 5.14
CA LYS A 11 -15.90 18.92 5.01
C LYS A 11 -14.44 19.20 4.67
N PHE A 12 -13.51 18.62 5.43
CA PHE A 12 -12.08 18.86 5.17
C PHE A 12 -11.65 18.32 3.81
N LEU A 13 -11.94 17.06 3.51
CA LEU A 13 -11.46 16.42 2.29
C LEU A 13 -12.07 17.05 1.03
N VAL A 14 -13.37 17.32 1.04
CA VAL A 14 -14.07 17.87 -0.13
C VAL A 14 -13.84 19.37 -0.25
N ASP A 15 -14.06 20.15 0.80
CA ASP A 15 -14.09 21.62 0.67
C ASP A 15 -12.70 22.25 0.70
N GLU A 16 -11.74 21.63 1.40
CA GLU A 16 -10.42 22.21 1.63
C GLU A 16 -9.32 21.48 0.84
N PHE A 17 -9.29 20.14 0.89
CA PHE A 17 -8.17 19.35 0.36
C PHE A 17 -8.27 19.03 -1.14
N ALA A 18 -9.47 18.73 -1.65
CA ALA A 18 -9.66 18.17 -3.00
C ALA A 18 -9.01 19.00 -4.13
N GLN A 19 -9.01 20.33 -4.02
CA GLN A 19 -8.42 21.24 -5.01
C GLN A 19 -6.90 21.07 -5.19
N HIS A 20 -6.23 20.41 -4.25
CA HIS A 20 -4.80 20.14 -4.28
C HIS A 20 -4.45 18.78 -4.89
N ILE A 21 -5.46 17.95 -5.22
CA ILE A 21 -5.25 16.63 -5.80
C ILE A 21 -5.10 16.74 -7.32
N LYS A 22 -3.97 16.24 -7.83
CA LYS A 22 -3.68 16.26 -9.27
C LYS A 22 -4.24 15.05 -10.02
N ALA A 23 -4.21 13.87 -9.41
CA ALA A 23 -4.60 12.62 -10.02
C ALA A 23 -5.00 11.60 -8.95
N PHE A 24 -5.81 10.62 -9.37
CA PHE A 24 -6.11 9.42 -8.58
C PHE A 24 -5.54 8.23 -9.35
N ASP A 25 -4.49 7.63 -8.80
CA ASP A 25 -3.75 6.53 -9.41
C ASP A 25 -3.47 5.48 -8.31
N SER A 26 -3.67 4.21 -8.63
CA SER A 26 -3.47 3.10 -7.69
C SER A 26 -2.03 2.59 -7.68
N TYR A 27 -1.20 2.98 -8.67
CA TYR A 27 0.21 2.59 -8.77
C TYR A 27 1.10 3.79 -9.11
N PRO A 28 1.08 4.86 -8.28
CA PRO A 28 1.80 6.07 -8.59
C PRO A 28 3.32 5.95 -8.43
N GLY A 29 3.88 4.88 -7.87
CA GLY A 29 5.29 4.75 -7.50
C GLY A 29 6.26 5.09 -8.64
N VAL A 30 6.04 4.49 -9.83
CA VAL A 30 6.83 4.81 -11.04
C VAL A 30 6.52 6.21 -11.57
N ASN A 31 5.27 6.66 -11.48
CA ASN A 31 4.88 7.99 -11.96
C ASN A 31 5.40 9.11 -11.04
N LEU A 32 5.59 8.84 -9.75
CA LEU A 32 6.12 9.77 -8.76
C LEU A 32 7.53 10.22 -9.12
N THR A 33 8.34 9.29 -9.61
CA THR A 33 9.75 9.53 -9.93
C THR A 33 9.92 10.31 -11.24
N SER A 34 8.84 10.52 -12.00
CA SER A 34 8.84 11.43 -13.16
C SER A 34 8.87 12.91 -12.77
N GLY A 35 8.65 13.25 -11.49
CA GLY A 35 8.56 14.64 -11.01
C GLY A 35 7.19 15.29 -11.23
N SER A 36 6.18 14.53 -11.63
CA SER A 36 4.81 15.02 -11.86
C SER A 36 4.05 15.38 -10.58
N TYR A 37 4.51 14.91 -9.42
CA TYR A 37 3.87 15.10 -8.12
C TYR A 37 4.90 15.51 -7.07
N ALA A 38 4.50 16.40 -6.14
CA ALA A 38 5.33 16.77 -4.99
C ALA A 38 5.15 15.83 -3.79
N LEU A 39 4.01 15.14 -3.72
CA LEU A 39 3.63 14.20 -2.68
C LEU A 39 2.66 13.18 -3.27
N SER A 40 2.76 11.92 -2.84
CA SER A 40 1.80 10.87 -3.18
C SER A 40 1.52 9.99 -1.98
N GLN A 41 0.26 9.58 -1.82
CA GLN A 41 -0.08 8.44 -0.98
C GLN A 41 0.08 7.18 -1.83
N VAL A 42 0.91 6.25 -1.36
CA VAL A 42 1.38 5.14 -2.17
C VAL A 42 1.64 3.93 -1.27
N TRP A 43 1.36 2.74 -1.80
CA TRP A 43 1.69 1.49 -1.11
C TRP A 43 3.20 1.34 -0.98
N ASN A 44 3.67 0.82 0.14
CA ASN A 44 5.10 0.72 0.46
C ASN A 44 5.91 -0.05 -0.60
N GLY A 45 5.39 -1.17 -1.12
CA GLY A 45 6.08 -1.92 -2.19
C GLY A 45 6.09 -1.21 -3.54
N ASP A 46 5.00 -0.54 -3.93
CA ASP A 46 4.96 0.29 -5.15
C ASP A 46 5.94 1.48 -5.07
N ALA A 47 5.99 2.15 -3.91
CA ALA A 47 6.99 3.18 -3.64
C ALA A 47 8.42 2.63 -3.74
N ARG A 48 8.67 1.45 -3.15
CA ARG A 48 9.96 0.77 -3.22
C ARG A 48 10.37 0.47 -4.66
N GLN A 49 9.47 -0.03 -5.50
CA GLN A 49 9.74 -0.28 -6.92
C GLN A 49 10.09 1.01 -7.66
N GLY A 50 9.37 2.11 -7.40
CA GLY A 50 9.71 3.43 -7.94
C GLY A 50 11.14 3.85 -7.58
N LEU A 51 11.53 3.73 -6.31
CA LEU A 51 12.86 4.10 -5.82
C LEU A 51 13.98 3.19 -6.35
N ILE A 52 13.71 1.89 -6.53
CA ILE A 52 14.61 0.97 -7.23
C ILE A 52 14.84 1.46 -8.66
N GLY A 53 13.77 1.81 -9.38
CA GLY A 53 13.87 2.35 -10.74
C GLY A 53 14.73 3.61 -10.83
N VAL A 54 14.62 4.53 -9.87
CA VAL A 54 15.48 5.73 -9.78
C VAL A 54 16.95 5.34 -9.61
N LYS A 55 17.23 4.42 -8.67
CA LYS A 55 18.59 3.93 -8.39
C LYS A 55 19.19 3.25 -9.62
N GLU A 56 18.44 2.39 -10.30
CA GLU A 56 18.88 1.67 -11.49
C GLU A 56 19.11 2.58 -12.70
N ALA A 57 18.33 3.66 -12.83
CA ALA A 57 18.53 4.69 -13.84
C ALA A 57 19.78 5.58 -13.58
N GLY A 58 20.35 5.50 -12.38
CA GLY A 58 21.47 6.36 -11.96
C GLY A 58 21.05 7.79 -11.62
N ASP A 59 19.77 8.00 -11.32
CA ASP A 59 19.23 9.28 -10.90
C ASP A 59 19.48 9.56 -9.42
N ASP A 60 19.31 10.82 -9.01
CA ASP A 60 19.53 11.27 -7.64
C ASP A 60 18.41 10.81 -6.70
N ILE A 61 18.67 9.72 -5.97
CA ILE A 61 17.76 9.11 -5.01
C ILE A 61 17.47 10.02 -3.79
N GLU A 62 18.39 10.91 -3.43
CA GLU A 62 18.28 11.79 -2.25
C GLU A 62 17.17 12.85 -2.42
N ARG A 63 16.63 12.99 -3.64
CA ARG A 63 15.47 13.85 -3.91
C ARG A 63 14.16 13.27 -3.37
N TYR A 64 14.14 12.00 -2.98
CA TYR A 64 12.95 11.29 -2.55
C TYR A 64 13.04 10.93 -1.08
N VAL A 65 11.93 11.13 -0.37
CA VAL A 65 11.76 10.69 1.01
C VAL A 65 10.48 9.87 1.07
N TRP A 66 10.60 8.66 1.59
CA TRP A 66 9.45 7.83 1.94
C TRP A 66 9.25 7.85 3.46
N GLY A 67 7.99 7.78 3.89
CA GLY A 67 7.65 7.75 5.30
C GLY A 67 6.26 7.20 5.55
N VAL A 68 6.03 6.80 6.79
CA VAL A 68 4.74 6.30 7.27
C VAL A 68 3.89 7.45 7.79
N GLY A 69 2.59 7.44 7.50
CA GLY A 69 1.64 8.42 8.01
C GLY A 69 1.60 8.46 9.55
N SER A 70 1.41 9.64 10.12
CA SER A 70 1.36 9.88 11.57
C SER A 70 0.15 10.78 11.90
N PRO A 71 -0.51 10.62 13.07
CA PRO A 71 -0.17 9.70 14.17
C PRO A 71 -0.55 8.24 13.91
N GLU A 72 -1.39 7.97 12.92
CA GLU A 72 -1.84 6.64 12.54
C GLU A 72 -1.78 6.46 11.02
N THR A 73 -1.64 5.22 10.56
CA THR A 73 -1.65 4.84 9.15
C THR A 73 -2.40 3.52 8.96
N GLU A 74 -2.66 3.12 7.72
CA GLU A 74 -3.27 1.84 7.41
C GLU A 74 -2.31 0.65 7.60
N LEU A 75 -2.82 -0.44 8.19
CA LEU A 75 -2.27 -1.79 8.15
C LEU A 75 -3.17 -2.68 7.29
N TRP A 76 -2.63 -3.19 6.19
CA TRP A 76 -3.35 -4.03 5.25
C TRP A 76 -2.61 -5.35 5.03
N MET A 77 -3.34 -6.35 4.52
CA MET A 77 -2.79 -7.65 4.17
C MET A 77 -3.61 -8.23 3.01
N ASP A 78 -2.91 -8.63 1.95
CA ASP A 78 -3.50 -9.43 0.88
C ASP A 78 -3.42 -10.91 1.22
N ASN A 79 -4.51 -11.63 0.94
CA ASN A 79 -4.64 -13.05 1.26
C ASN A 79 -5.07 -13.85 0.04
N TRP A 80 -4.39 -14.97 -0.19
CA TRP A 80 -4.88 -16.00 -1.11
C TRP A 80 -6.14 -16.67 -0.54
N CYS A 81 -7.16 -16.86 -1.37
CA CYS A 81 -8.39 -17.55 -0.99
C CYS A 81 -8.80 -18.61 -2.03
N VAL A 82 -9.37 -19.72 -1.56
CA VAL A 82 -9.95 -20.76 -2.42
C VAL A 82 -11.47 -20.57 -2.46
N LEU A 83 -12.00 -20.19 -3.62
CA LEU A 83 -13.43 -19.97 -3.79
C LEU A 83 -14.23 -21.26 -3.59
N LYS A 84 -15.44 -21.14 -3.00
CA LYS A 84 -16.33 -22.29 -2.72
C LYS A 84 -16.60 -23.16 -3.96
N GLY A 85 -16.71 -22.53 -5.13
CA GLY A 85 -16.96 -23.18 -6.42
C GLY A 85 -15.72 -23.46 -7.27
N ALA A 86 -14.50 -23.40 -6.71
CA ALA A 86 -13.28 -23.67 -7.46
C ALA A 86 -13.29 -25.08 -8.07
N LYS A 87 -13.09 -25.17 -9.39
CA LYS A 87 -13.13 -26.44 -10.13
C LYS A 87 -11.92 -27.34 -9.86
N ASN A 88 -10.78 -26.73 -9.56
CA ASN A 88 -9.49 -27.40 -9.34
C ASN A 88 -8.98 -27.06 -7.93
N ARG A 89 -9.63 -27.57 -6.89
CA ARG A 89 -9.29 -27.23 -5.49
C ARG A 89 -7.90 -27.74 -5.11
N ASP A 90 -7.54 -28.94 -5.53
CA ASP A 90 -6.24 -29.55 -5.21
C ASP A 90 -5.11 -28.69 -5.79
N SER A 91 -5.21 -28.25 -7.04
CA SER A 91 -4.22 -27.35 -7.66
C SER A 91 -4.16 -25.98 -6.96
N ALA A 92 -5.27 -25.48 -6.43
CA ALA A 92 -5.26 -24.23 -5.65
C ALA A 92 -4.50 -24.41 -4.32
N TYR A 93 -4.65 -25.57 -3.66
CA TYR A 93 -3.85 -25.91 -2.49
C TYR A 93 -2.37 -26.08 -2.84
N ASP A 94 -2.06 -26.76 -3.95
CA ASP A 94 -0.68 -26.91 -4.41
C ASP A 94 -0.02 -25.55 -4.68
N PHE A 95 -0.74 -24.62 -5.31
CA PHE A 95 -0.24 -23.26 -5.54
C PHE A 95 -0.01 -22.48 -4.24
N ILE A 96 -0.95 -22.52 -3.30
CA ILE A 96 -0.78 -21.87 -2.00
C ILE A 96 0.40 -22.48 -1.25
N ASN A 97 0.55 -23.80 -1.25
CA ASN A 97 1.72 -24.47 -0.68
C ASN A 97 3.02 -24.05 -1.35
N PHE A 98 3.03 -23.90 -2.67
CA PHE A 98 4.19 -23.42 -3.42
C PHE A 98 4.58 -22.00 -3.01
N ILE A 99 3.64 -21.05 -2.94
CA ILE A 99 3.95 -19.66 -2.54
C ILE A 99 4.37 -19.57 -1.06
N LEU A 100 3.85 -20.44 -0.19
CA LEU A 100 4.22 -20.48 1.23
C LEU A 100 5.61 -21.10 1.49
N ASP A 101 6.22 -21.77 0.52
CA ASP A 101 7.59 -22.24 0.64
C ASP A 101 8.55 -21.03 0.80
N PRO A 102 9.44 -21.01 1.80
CA PRO A 102 10.29 -19.84 2.06
C PRO A 102 11.15 -19.40 0.87
N ALA A 103 11.64 -20.33 0.04
CA ALA A 103 12.48 -19.97 -1.11
C ALA A 103 11.66 -19.28 -2.21
N ASN A 104 10.44 -19.77 -2.45
CA ASN A 104 9.52 -19.14 -3.38
C ASN A 104 9.02 -17.79 -2.84
N SER A 105 8.72 -17.72 -1.55
CA SER A 105 8.26 -16.50 -0.89
C SER A 105 9.29 -15.37 -0.94
N VAL A 106 10.58 -15.67 -0.74
CA VAL A 106 11.65 -14.66 -0.89
C VAL A 106 11.78 -14.20 -2.34
N THR A 107 11.62 -15.14 -3.29
CA THR A 107 11.63 -14.79 -4.71
C THR A 107 10.49 -13.83 -5.05
N ASP A 108 9.30 -14.10 -4.52
CA ASP A 108 8.11 -13.25 -4.67
C ASP A 108 8.35 -11.86 -4.04
N LEU A 109 8.81 -11.83 -2.78
CA LEU A 109 9.16 -10.60 -2.06
C LEU A 109 10.16 -9.74 -2.85
N ASN A 110 11.22 -10.34 -3.37
CA ASN A 110 12.23 -9.62 -4.15
C ASN A 110 11.64 -9.02 -5.43
N PHE A 111 10.66 -9.71 -6.03
CA PHE A 111 9.99 -9.26 -7.23
C PHE A 111 8.99 -8.13 -6.94
N HIS A 112 8.02 -8.33 -6.06
CA HIS A 112 6.94 -7.34 -5.83
C HIS A 112 7.29 -6.28 -4.77
N GLY A 113 8.22 -6.57 -3.86
CA GLY A 113 8.71 -5.61 -2.86
C GLY A 113 7.84 -5.45 -1.61
N TYR A 114 7.08 -6.47 -1.22
CA TYR A 114 6.21 -6.46 -0.02
C TYR A 114 6.57 -7.61 0.93
N ASN A 115 6.29 -7.44 2.22
CA ASN A 115 6.43 -8.53 3.19
C ASN A 115 5.38 -9.61 2.89
N THR A 116 5.82 -10.86 2.76
CA THR A 116 4.97 -11.99 2.39
C THR A 116 4.30 -12.67 3.59
N GLY A 117 4.61 -12.24 4.82
CA GLY A 117 4.08 -12.83 6.05
C GLY A 117 4.70 -14.18 6.42
N ILE A 118 5.66 -14.70 5.64
CA ILE A 118 6.38 -15.93 5.99
C ILE A 118 7.37 -15.66 7.13
N LYS A 119 7.29 -16.49 8.17
CA LYS A 119 8.18 -16.39 9.33
C LYS A 119 9.64 -16.57 8.90
N GLY A 120 10.49 -15.62 9.27
CA GLY A 120 11.93 -15.65 8.99
C GLY A 120 12.31 -15.23 7.56
N VAL A 121 11.35 -14.74 6.77
CA VAL A 121 11.62 -14.24 5.40
C VAL A 121 12.55 -13.03 5.40
N ASP A 122 12.57 -12.24 6.48
CA ASP A 122 13.45 -11.08 6.70
C ASP A 122 14.94 -11.42 6.74
N ALA A 123 15.27 -12.60 7.27
CA ALA A 123 16.64 -13.12 7.30
C ALA A 123 17.07 -13.62 5.92
N LEU A 124 16.13 -14.15 5.13
CA LEU A 124 16.41 -14.62 3.77
C LEU A 124 16.46 -13.46 2.75
N ALA A 125 15.72 -12.37 3.02
CA ALA A 125 15.72 -11.13 2.26
C ALA A 125 16.66 -10.08 2.89
N ALA A 126 17.85 -10.51 3.34
CA ALA A 126 18.76 -9.64 4.08
C ALA A 126 19.29 -8.44 3.27
N ASP A 127 19.57 -8.68 1.99
CA ASP A 127 20.30 -7.75 1.11
C ASP A 127 19.38 -6.99 0.13
N ILE A 128 18.08 -6.92 0.42
CA ILE A 128 17.15 -6.21 -0.45
C ILE A 128 17.32 -4.69 -0.32
N ASP A 129 17.21 -4.00 -1.45
CA ASP A 129 17.15 -2.53 -1.45
C ASP A 129 15.92 -2.03 -0.70
N PHE A 130 16.09 -0.92 0.03
CA PHE A 130 15.03 -0.26 0.80
C PHE A 130 14.26 -1.21 1.75
N LYS A 131 15.02 -2.03 2.49
CA LYS A 131 14.49 -3.08 3.39
C LYS A 131 13.54 -2.53 4.46
N ASP A 132 13.78 -1.32 4.94
CA ASP A 132 12.98 -0.59 5.92
C ASP A 132 11.57 -0.23 5.43
N MET A 133 11.35 -0.23 4.10
CA MET A 133 10.02 -0.09 3.50
C MET A 133 9.24 -1.41 3.47
N VAL A 134 9.88 -2.54 3.80
CA VAL A 134 9.29 -3.90 3.77
C VAL A 134 9.11 -4.46 5.17
N PHE A 135 10.10 -4.28 6.04
CA PHE A 135 10.12 -4.82 7.40
C PHE A 135 10.08 -3.68 8.42
N PHE A 136 8.88 -3.40 8.92
CA PHE A 136 8.63 -2.34 9.90
C PHE A 136 9.00 -2.77 11.32
N THR A 137 9.37 -1.81 12.16
CA THR A 137 9.59 -2.04 13.59
C THR A 137 8.27 -2.23 14.34
N ASP A 138 8.31 -2.88 15.50
CA ASP A 138 7.13 -3.03 16.36
C ASP A 138 6.50 -1.68 16.74
N GLU A 139 7.33 -0.64 16.92
CA GLU A 139 6.88 0.72 17.22
C GLU A 139 6.10 1.34 16.05
N GLN A 140 6.57 1.13 14.81
CA GLN A 140 5.84 1.55 13.62
C GLN A 140 4.54 0.76 13.47
N VAL A 141 4.58 -0.57 13.62
CA VAL A 141 3.38 -1.42 13.50
C VAL A 141 2.32 -1.03 14.53
N ALA A 142 2.71 -0.60 15.74
CA ALA A 142 1.78 -0.17 16.78
C ALA A 142 0.96 1.09 16.41
N THR A 143 1.44 1.93 15.49
CA THR A 143 0.69 3.09 14.98
C THR A 143 -0.26 2.75 13.84
N MET A 144 -0.14 1.54 13.27
CA MET A 144 -0.94 1.14 12.12
C MET A 144 -2.30 0.57 12.55
N LYS A 145 -3.35 0.80 11.74
CA LYS A 145 -4.72 0.36 11.98
C LYS A 145 -5.25 -0.40 10.77
N SER A 146 -5.85 -1.56 11.00
CA SER A 146 -6.56 -2.28 9.95
C SER A 146 -7.90 -1.62 9.66
N GLY A 147 -8.32 -1.66 8.39
CA GLY A 147 -9.63 -1.18 7.98
C GLY A 147 -10.76 -2.06 8.53
N ASP A 148 -11.84 -1.42 8.97
CA ASP A 148 -13.05 -2.10 9.45
C ASP A 148 -14.18 -1.98 8.42
N VAL A 149 -14.71 -3.12 7.97
CA VAL A 149 -15.95 -3.16 7.17
C VAL A 149 -17.13 -2.96 8.12
N ASN A 150 -17.72 -1.76 8.09
CA ASN A 150 -18.81 -1.38 8.97
C ASN A 150 -19.83 -0.46 8.26
N SER A 151 -20.85 -0.01 8.99
CA SER A 151 -21.95 0.80 8.44
C SER A 151 -21.52 2.16 7.87
N ALA A 152 -20.30 2.63 8.15
CA ALA A 152 -19.76 3.88 7.60
C ALA A 152 -19.27 3.74 6.15
N GLN A 153 -19.12 2.52 5.63
CA GLN A 153 -18.48 2.30 4.33
C GLN A 153 -19.19 3.00 3.17
N GLU A 154 -20.52 3.02 3.17
CA GLU A 154 -21.28 3.77 2.14
C GLU A 154 -21.00 5.27 2.20
N THR A 155 -20.91 5.84 3.41
CA THR A 155 -20.57 7.25 3.62
C THR A 155 -19.15 7.55 3.17
N LEU A 156 -18.17 6.70 3.51
CA LEU A 156 -16.78 6.86 3.08
C LEU A 156 -16.63 6.81 1.55
N VAL A 157 -17.33 5.89 0.89
CA VAL A 157 -17.37 5.79 -0.58
C VAL A 157 -17.98 7.06 -1.20
N LYS A 158 -19.03 7.60 -0.57
CA LYS A 158 -19.62 8.88 -1.02
C LYS A 158 -18.62 10.03 -0.87
N ILE A 159 -17.98 10.17 0.29
CA ILE A 159 -16.96 11.21 0.53
C ILE A 159 -15.86 11.11 -0.53
N TYR A 160 -15.33 9.91 -0.77
CA TYR A 160 -14.31 9.70 -1.80
C TYR A 160 -14.78 10.11 -3.20
N SER A 161 -16.03 9.80 -3.56
CA SER A 161 -16.61 10.20 -4.84
C SER A 161 -16.74 11.72 -4.98
N ASP A 162 -17.17 12.40 -3.92
CA ASP A 162 -17.30 13.85 -3.87
C ASP A 162 -15.93 14.54 -3.99
N VAL A 163 -14.90 14.00 -3.32
CA VAL A 163 -13.50 14.47 -3.43
C VAL A 163 -13.02 14.38 -4.89
N LYS A 164 -13.26 13.25 -5.57
CA LYS A 164 -12.87 13.08 -6.98
C LYS A 164 -13.55 14.10 -7.88
N ALA A 165 -14.86 14.28 -7.74
CA ALA A 165 -15.61 15.25 -8.53
C ALA A 165 -15.09 16.69 -8.31
N LYS A 166 -14.77 17.04 -7.06
CA LYS A 166 -14.27 18.37 -6.70
C LYS A 166 -12.86 18.64 -7.22
N ALA A 167 -11.99 17.62 -7.24
CA ALA A 167 -10.64 17.70 -7.79
C ALA A 167 -10.62 17.88 -9.33
N GLY A 168 -11.78 17.83 -9.99
CA GLY A 168 -11.90 17.93 -11.44
C GLY A 168 -11.74 16.59 -12.17
N GLY A 169 -12.00 15.48 -11.46
CA GLY A 169 -12.20 14.16 -12.06
C GLY A 169 -13.52 14.03 -12.80
#